data_AF-A0A4Q3A4J1-F1
#
_entry.id   AF-A0A4Q3A4J1-F1
#
_cell.length_a   1.000
_cell.length_b   1.000
_cell.length_c   1.000
_cell.angle_alpha   90.00
_cell.angle_beta   90.00
_cell.angle_gamma   90.00
#
_symmetry.space_group_name_H-M   'P 1'
#
loop_
_entity.id
_entity.type
_entity.pdbx_description
1 polymer ?
#
loop_
_entity_poly.entity_id
_entity_poly.type
_entity_poly.pdbx_seq_one_letter_code
_entity_poly.pdbx_strand_id
1 'polypeptide(L)'
;MATGEPGGEQRSASLDEAFRNPPVSARPRVWWHWMNGNVSKDGIAKDLAWMKRVGIAGAQNFDAAMATPQIVDQRLVYMSQEWRDAFRFAATEADRLGLELAIASSPGFTETGGPWVKPEDGMKKLVWSETELAAGKAFSAKLPSPPTVTGPFQSIPADPGGGLGLVGGERPAIAAPFYRDIAVLAWPIPAHPAPPPAAYRDGAGKSIDQLPLGDEDLTSIISLAPFELTRQ
;
A
#
# COMPACT_ATOMS: atom_id res chain seq x y z
N MET A 1 -62.84 2.85 2.41
CA MET A 1 -62.59 2.35 1.05
C MET A 1 -61.27 2.93 0.56
N ALA A 2 -60.23 2.10 0.52
CA ALA A 2 -59.05 2.23 -0.31
C ALA A 2 -58.40 0.84 -0.30
N THR A 3 -58.72 0.06 -1.32
CA THR A 3 -58.20 -1.28 -1.57
C THR A 3 -56.73 -1.17 -1.97
N GLY A 4 -55.83 -1.77 -1.19
CA GLY A 4 -54.44 -1.94 -1.60
C GLY A 4 -54.36 -2.97 -2.72
N GLU A 5 -53.74 -2.59 -3.84
CA GLU A 5 -53.44 -3.51 -4.94
C GLU A 5 -52.41 -4.55 -4.48
N PRO A 6 -52.61 -5.85 -4.77
CA PRO A 6 -51.59 -6.86 -4.50
C PRO A 6 -50.41 -6.65 -5.45
N GLY A 7 -49.21 -6.49 -4.88
CA GLY A 7 -47.96 -6.42 -5.62
C GLY A 7 -47.82 -7.60 -6.56
N GLY A 8 -47.68 -7.31 -7.85
CA GLY A 8 -47.54 -8.33 -8.88
C GLY A 8 -46.33 -9.23 -8.63
N GLU A 9 -46.55 -10.54 -8.58
CA GLU A 9 -45.50 -11.54 -8.63
C GLU A 9 -44.65 -11.34 -9.90
N GLN A 10 -43.40 -10.90 -9.73
CA GLN A 10 -42.41 -10.97 -10.81
C GLN A 10 -42.09 -12.45 -11.06
N ARG A 11 -42.74 -13.05 -12.07
CA ARG A 11 -42.32 -14.33 -12.61
C ARG A 11 -40.90 -14.18 -13.15
N SER A 12 -39.92 -14.77 -12.47
CA SER A 12 -38.56 -14.88 -12.99
C SER A 12 -38.57 -15.65 -14.30
N ALA A 13 -37.82 -15.17 -15.30
CA ALA A 13 -37.59 -15.89 -16.55
C ALA A 13 -37.18 -17.34 -16.25
N SER A 14 -37.63 -18.29 -17.09
CA SER A 14 -37.20 -19.68 -16.94
C SER A 14 -35.68 -19.78 -17.08
N LEU A 15 -35.05 -20.83 -16.51
CA LEU A 15 -33.60 -21.03 -16.65
C LEU A 15 -33.16 -21.08 -18.12
N ASP A 16 -33.95 -21.70 -18.99
CA ASP A 16 -33.69 -21.76 -20.43
C ASP A 16 -33.74 -20.36 -21.08
N GLU A 17 -34.74 -19.55 -20.72
CA GLU A 17 -34.86 -18.17 -21.20
C GLU A 17 -33.72 -17.28 -20.71
N ALA A 18 -33.37 -17.37 -19.41
CA ALA A 18 -32.26 -16.63 -18.83
C ALA A 18 -30.89 -17.09 -19.38
N PHE A 19 -30.75 -18.36 -19.77
CA PHE A 19 -29.53 -18.85 -20.42
C PHE A 19 -29.38 -18.32 -21.84
N ARG A 20 -30.47 -18.26 -22.62
CA ARG A 20 -30.47 -17.67 -23.97
C ARG A 20 -30.35 -16.15 -23.95
N ASN A 21 -30.94 -15.50 -22.95
CA ASN A 21 -30.93 -14.05 -22.77
C ASN A 21 -30.43 -13.67 -21.36
N PRO A 22 -29.12 -13.73 -21.10
CA PRO A 22 -28.57 -13.46 -19.78
C PRO A 22 -28.96 -12.09 -19.23
N PRO A 23 -29.49 -12.02 -17.98
CA PRO A 23 -29.82 -10.75 -17.34
C PRO A 23 -28.54 -9.96 -17.05
N VAL A 24 -28.68 -8.66 -16.74
CA VAL A 24 -27.55 -7.77 -16.42
C VAL A 24 -26.73 -8.27 -15.22
N SER A 25 -27.38 -8.96 -14.27
CA SER A 25 -26.69 -9.58 -13.12
C SER A 25 -25.71 -10.70 -13.52
N ALA A 26 -25.89 -11.34 -14.67
CA ALA A 26 -25.01 -12.40 -15.17
C ALA A 26 -23.90 -11.88 -16.11
N ARG A 27 -23.92 -10.59 -16.48
CA ARG A 27 -22.95 -9.98 -17.39
C ARG A 27 -21.66 -9.58 -16.64
N PRO A 28 -20.48 -9.70 -17.27
CA PRO A 28 -19.23 -9.36 -16.61
C PRO A 28 -19.10 -7.84 -16.39
N ARG A 29 -18.26 -7.49 -15.42
CA ARG A 29 -17.70 -6.14 -15.22
C ARG A 29 -16.23 -6.15 -15.64
N VAL A 30 -15.66 -4.98 -15.85
CA VAL A 30 -14.25 -4.83 -16.22
C VAL A 30 -13.52 -3.84 -15.33
N TRP A 31 -12.21 -4.03 -15.18
CA TRP A 31 -11.32 -2.98 -14.68
C TRP A 31 -11.04 -1.97 -15.79
N TRP A 32 -11.16 -0.70 -15.46
CA TRP A 32 -10.99 0.40 -16.40
C TRP A 32 -10.01 1.42 -15.82
N HIS A 33 -8.73 1.20 -16.12
CA HIS A 33 -7.64 2.02 -15.62
C HIS A 33 -7.46 3.27 -16.48
N TRP A 34 -7.48 4.43 -15.83
CA TRP A 34 -7.02 5.68 -16.39
C TRP A 34 -5.51 5.76 -16.21
N MET A 35 -4.79 5.64 -17.33
CA MET A 35 -3.35 5.48 -17.32
C MET A 35 -2.67 6.85 -17.26
N ASN A 36 -2.24 7.22 -16.06
CA ASN A 36 -1.34 8.35 -15.81
C ASN A 36 -1.84 9.68 -16.39
N GLY A 37 -3.12 9.97 -16.18
CA GLY A 37 -3.78 11.18 -16.64
C GLY A 37 -4.08 11.24 -18.14
N ASN A 38 -3.81 10.18 -18.91
CA ASN A 38 -4.21 10.10 -20.33
C ASN A 38 -5.72 9.84 -20.45
N VAL A 39 -6.52 10.89 -20.25
CA VAL A 39 -7.98 10.80 -20.16
C VAL A 39 -8.63 11.92 -20.97
N SER A 40 -9.67 11.59 -21.73
CA SER A 40 -10.52 12.57 -22.44
C SER A 40 -11.98 12.17 -22.37
N LYS A 41 -12.90 13.15 -22.37
CA LYS A 41 -14.35 12.88 -22.38
C LYS A 41 -14.80 12.12 -23.62
N ASP A 42 -14.18 12.39 -24.78
CA ASP A 42 -14.43 11.65 -26.02
C ASP A 42 -14.05 10.17 -25.89
N GLY A 43 -12.89 9.86 -25.31
CA GLY A 43 -12.47 8.50 -25.03
C GLY A 43 -13.43 7.79 -24.06
N ILE A 44 -13.80 8.46 -22.96
CA ILE A 44 -14.76 7.95 -21.98
C ILE A 44 -16.10 7.57 -22.64
N ALA A 45 -16.65 8.45 -23.49
CA ALA A 45 -17.92 8.19 -24.17
C ALA A 45 -17.82 6.97 -25.09
N LYS A 46 -16.72 6.85 -25.84
CA LYS A 46 -16.49 5.73 -26.76
C LYS A 46 -16.30 4.41 -26.02
N ASP A 47 -15.56 4.41 -24.91
CA ASP A 47 -15.33 3.24 -24.07
C ASP A 47 -16.63 2.71 -23.49
N LEU A 48 -17.41 3.56 -22.81
CA LEU A 48 -18.67 3.15 -22.19
C LEU A 48 -19.73 2.73 -23.22
N ALA A 49 -19.82 3.43 -24.35
CA ALA A 49 -20.67 3.01 -25.46
C ALA A 49 -20.25 1.65 -26.02
N TRP A 50 -18.94 1.38 -26.13
CA TRP A 50 -18.44 0.07 -26.54
C TRP A 50 -18.80 -1.01 -25.54
N MET A 51 -18.56 -0.78 -24.24
CA MET A 51 -18.92 -1.70 -23.16
C MET A 51 -20.40 -2.10 -23.22
N LYS A 52 -21.29 -1.11 -23.41
CA LYS A 52 -22.72 -1.37 -23.57
C LYS A 52 -23.02 -2.25 -24.80
N ARG A 53 -22.43 -1.93 -25.95
CA ARG A 53 -22.64 -2.68 -27.21
C ARG A 53 -22.20 -4.13 -27.10
N VAL A 54 -21.08 -4.40 -26.43
CA VAL A 54 -20.53 -5.77 -26.30
C VAL A 54 -21.12 -6.56 -25.12
N GLY A 55 -22.02 -5.97 -24.34
CA GLY A 55 -22.72 -6.66 -23.27
C GLY A 55 -21.98 -6.68 -21.92
N ILE A 56 -21.01 -5.79 -21.70
CA ILE A 56 -20.47 -5.52 -20.35
C ILE A 56 -21.53 -4.80 -19.52
N ALA A 57 -21.62 -5.12 -18.23
CA ALA A 57 -22.61 -4.53 -17.32
C ALA A 57 -22.06 -3.43 -16.41
N GLY A 58 -20.75 -3.20 -16.39
CA GLY A 58 -20.17 -2.15 -15.58
C GLY A 58 -18.65 -2.08 -15.64
N ALA A 59 -18.12 -1.04 -15.04
CA ALA A 59 -16.69 -0.75 -14.97
C ALA A 59 -16.27 -0.40 -13.54
N GLN A 60 -15.06 -0.82 -13.18
CA GLN A 60 -14.39 -0.47 -11.93
C GLN A 60 -13.23 0.46 -12.29
N ASN A 61 -13.35 1.74 -11.95
CA ASN A 61 -12.39 2.76 -12.37
C ASN A 61 -11.25 2.91 -11.36
N PHE A 62 -10.04 3.07 -11.91
CA PHE A 62 -8.80 3.28 -11.18
C PHE A 62 -8.03 4.42 -11.85
N ASP A 63 -7.53 5.38 -11.08
CA ASP A 63 -6.54 6.35 -11.57
C ASP A 63 -5.14 5.83 -11.22
N ALA A 64 -4.40 5.39 -12.24
CA ALA A 64 -3.14 4.68 -12.06
C ALA A 64 -1.95 5.50 -12.54
N ALA A 65 -1.13 5.97 -11.60
CA ALA A 65 0.09 6.73 -11.85
C ALA A 65 1.28 5.88 -12.32
N MET A 66 1.04 4.91 -13.21
CA MET A 66 2.11 4.11 -13.83
C MET A 66 2.78 4.91 -14.96
N ALA A 67 4.10 4.88 -15.10
CA ALA A 67 4.77 5.53 -16.23
C ALA A 67 4.19 5.05 -17.57
N THR A 68 3.56 5.97 -18.29
CA THR A 68 3.09 5.77 -19.65
C THR A 68 3.43 7.00 -20.48
N PRO A 69 3.67 6.85 -21.80
CA PRO A 69 3.78 7.99 -22.70
C PRO A 69 2.56 8.90 -22.60
N GLN A 70 2.76 10.19 -22.83
CA GLN A 70 1.64 11.12 -22.95
C GLN A 70 1.09 11.03 -24.37
N ILE A 71 -0.21 10.75 -24.49
CA ILE A 71 -0.94 10.62 -25.77
C ILE A 71 -2.13 11.57 -25.86
N VAL A 72 -2.25 12.49 -24.90
CA VAL A 72 -3.24 13.56 -24.83
C VAL A 72 -2.53 14.91 -24.72
N ASP A 73 -3.20 15.99 -25.11
CA ASP A 73 -2.63 17.34 -25.06
C ASP A 73 -2.26 17.76 -23.62
N GLN A 74 -3.11 17.40 -22.66
CA GLN A 74 -2.96 17.73 -21.24
C GLN A 74 -3.33 16.51 -20.41
N ARG A 75 -2.44 16.08 -19.51
CA ARG A 75 -2.75 15.02 -18.54
C ARG A 75 -3.71 15.55 -17.49
N LEU A 76 -4.74 14.78 -17.16
CA LEU A 76 -5.63 15.10 -16.05
C LEU A 76 -5.01 14.62 -14.74
N VAL A 77 -4.63 15.57 -13.87
CA VAL A 77 -4.07 15.27 -12.55
C VAL A 77 -5.20 14.86 -11.60
N TYR A 78 -5.01 13.75 -10.88
CA TYR A 78 -6.01 13.23 -9.95
C TYR A 78 -6.56 14.32 -9.02
N MET A 79 -7.90 14.39 -8.91
CA MET A 79 -8.64 15.38 -8.11
C MET A 79 -8.47 16.85 -8.51
N SER A 80 -7.83 17.18 -9.64
CA SER A 80 -7.94 18.52 -10.25
C SER A 80 -9.38 18.82 -10.69
N GLN A 81 -9.67 20.08 -11.01
CA GLN A 81 -11.00 20.47 -11.48
C GLN A 81 -11.39 19.73 -12.77
N GLU A 82 -10.44 19.58 -13.70
CA GLU A 82 -10.60 18.92 -14.99
C GLU A 82 -10.78 17.41 -14.83
N TRP A 83 -10.01 16.79 -13.92
CA TRP A 83 -10.19 15.37 -13.58
C TRP A 83 -11.57 15.10 -12.99
N ARG A 84 -12.01 15.94 -12.04
CA ARG A 84 -13.34 15.82 -11.41
C ARG A 84 -14.47 15.98 -12.43
N ASP A 85 -14.29 16.88 -13.39
CA ASP A 85 -15.23 17.09 -14.48
C ASP A 85 -15.27 15.88 -15.45
N ALA A 86 -14.12 15.30 -15.79
CA ALA A 86 -14.05 14.06 -16.58
C ALA A 86 -14.67 12.87 -15.83
N PHE A 87 -14.41 12.72 -14.54
CA PHE A 87 -14.99 11.65 -13.71
C PHE A 87 -16.50 11.82 -13.53
N ARG A 88 -16.98 13.04 -13.32
CA ARG A 88 -18.42 13.36 -13.34
C ARG A 88 -19.05 12.97 -14.67
N PHE A 89 -18.41 13.28 -15.79
CA PHE A 89 -18.89 12.88 -17.10
C PHE A 89 -18.97 11.35 -17.24
N ALA A 90 -17.95 10.61 -16.79
CA ALA A 90 -17.97 9.14 -16.80
C ALA A 90 -19.12 8.57 -15.96
N ALA A 91 -19.35 9.09 -14.76
CA ALA A 91 -20.45 8.66 -13.90
C ALA A 91 -21.83 8.91 -14.53
N THR A 92 -22.04 10.11 -15.09
CA THR A 92 -23.29 10.45 -15.79
C THR A 92 -23.50 9.56 -17.02
N GLU A 93 -22.44 9.26 -17.79
CA GLU A 93 -22.54 8.45 -19.00
C GLU A 93 -22.77 6.97 -18.67
N ALA A 94 -22.16 6.45 -17.60
CA ALA A 94 -22.42 5.11 -17.10
C ALA A 94 -23.87 4.95 -16.66
N ASP A 95 -24.42 5.91 -15.91
CA ASP A 95 -25.83 5.95 -15.51
C ASP A 95 -26.76 5.96 -16.74
N ARG A 96 -26.51 6.87 -17.69
CA ARG A 96 -27.27 6.97 -18.96
C ARG A 96 -27.31 5.66 -19.74
N LEU A 97 -26.22 4.88 -19.71
CA LEU A 97 -26.10 3.60 -20.41
C LEU A 97 -26.56 2.40 -19.57
N GLY A 98 -26.91 2.60 -18.30
CA GLY A 98 -27.24 1.53 -17.36
C GLY A 98 -26.05 0.61 -17.09
N LEU A 99 -24.87 1.19 -16.93
CA LEU A 99 -23.63 0.51 -16.52
C LEU A 99 -23.35 0.80 -15.04
N GLU A 100 -23.08 -0.25 -14.28
CA GLU A 100 -22.61 -0.12 -12.91
C GLU A 100 -21.20 0.48 -12.88
N LEU A 101 -21.00 1.54 -12.09
CA LEU A 101 -19.68 2.16 -11.91
C LEU A 101 -19.23 1.99 -10.46
N ALA A 102 -18.02 1.44 -10.29
CA ALA A 102 -17.35 1.32 -9.00
C ALA A 102 -15.99 2.02 -9.02
N ILE A 103 -15.45 2.31 -7.84
CA ILE A 103 -14.14 2.91 -7.63
C ILE A 103 -13.35 2.11 -6.60
N ALA A 104 -12.02 2.25 -6.63
CA ALA A 104 -11.17 1.80 -5.53
C ALA A 104 -11.45 2.58 -4.24
N SER A 105 -11.09 1.99 -3.10
CA SER A 105 -11.20 2.59 -1.76
C SER A 105 -10.14 3.65 -1.46
N SER A 106 -9.17 3.84 -2.35
CA SER A 106 -8.14 4.88 -2.28
C SER A 106 -7.72 5.32 -3.69
N PRO A 107 -7.01 6.45 -3.84
CA PRO A 107 -6.27 6.75 -5.07
C PRO A 107 -5.34 5.58 -5.44
N GLY A 108 -5.13 5.33 -6.74
CA GLY A 108 -4.47 4.12 -7.21
C GLY A 108 -5.44 2.93 -7.32
N PHE A 109 -5.04 1.76 -6.79
CA PHE A 109 -5.82 0.52 -6.86
C PHE A 109 -6.07 -0.15 -5.51
N THR A 110 -5.16 -0.02 -4.55
CA THR A 110 -5.26 -0.55 -3.17
C THR A 110 -4.47 0.37 -2.24
N GLU A 111 -4.74 0.43 -0.93
CA GLU A 111 -5.75 -0.27 -0.14
C GLU A 111 -6.73 0.78 0.42
N THR A 112 -6.34 1.48 1.49
CA THR A 112 -7.15 2.54 2.12
C THR A 112 -6.24 3.62 2.69
N GLY A 113 -5.48 4.31 1.83
CA GLY A 113 -4.52 5.34 2.24
C GLY A 113 -4.69 6.66 1.50
N GLY A 114 -4.21 7.75 2.10
CA GLY A 114 -4.18 9.08 1.48
C GLY A 114 -3.47 10.11 2.35
N PRO A 115 -3.13 11.29 1.79
CA PRO A 115 -2.41 12.34 2.52
C PRO A 115 -3.19 12.95 3.70
N TRP A 116 -4.49 12.66 3.79
CA TRP A 116 -5.34 13.05 4.92
C TRP A 116 -5.22 12.12 6.14
N VAL A 117 -4.55 10.96 6.00
CA VAL A 117 -4.31 10.04 7.13
C VAL A 117 -3.16 10.57 7.97
N LYS A 118 -3.41 10.81 9.25
CA LYS A 118 -2.38 11.33 10.17
C LYS A 118 -1.39 10.23 10.57
N PRO A 119 -0.14 10.56 10.93
CA PRO A 119 0.86 9.57 11.36
C PRO A 119 0.37 8.63 12.48
N GLU A 120 -0.38 9.15 13.45
CA GLU A 120 -0.95 8.37 14.55
C GLU A 120 -2.02 7.35 14.11
N ASP A 121 -2.63 7.53 12.94
CA ASP A 121 -3.70 6.68 12.39
C ASP A 121 -3.17 5.64 11.40
N GLY A 122 -1.90 5.74 10.98
CA GLY A 122 -1.25 4.78 10.09
C GLY A 122 -1.02 3.39 10.71
N MET A 123 -0.56 2.46 9.88
CA MET A 123 -0.11 1.13 10.34
C MET A 123 1.06 1.27 11.32
N LYS A 124 1.07 0.45 12.38
CA LYS A 124 2.03 0.53 13.48
C LYS A 124 2.83 -0.76 13.57
N LYS A 125 4.08 -0.64 14.01
CA LYS A 125 4.93 -1.77 14.41
C LYS A 125 5.24 -1.65 15.90
N LEU A 126 5.45 -2.79 16.55
CA LEU A 126 6.04 -2.80 17.88
C LEU A 126 7.53 -2.48 17.77
N VAL A 127 8.01 -1.63 18.68
CA VAL A 127 9.41 -1.29 18.87
C VAL A 127 9.71 -1.34 20.35
N TRP A 128 10.97 -1.60 20.70
CA TRP A 128 11.41 -1.65 22.08
C TRP A 128 12.87 -1.23 22.20
N SER A 129 13.25 -0.88 23.43
CA SER A 129 14.61 -0.68 23.88
C SER A 129 14.79 -1.47 25.18
N GLU A 130 16.01 -1.93 25.43
CA GLU A 130 16.31 -2.75 26.60
C GLU A 130 17.36 -2.07 27.49
N THR A 131 17.33 -2.39 28.78
CA THR A 131 18.33 -1.92 29.74
C THR A 131 18.46 -2.96 30.84
N GLU A 132 19.65 -3.53 30.96
CA GLU A 132 19.97 -4.43 32.07
C GLU A 132 20.31 -3.64 33.33
N LEU A 133 19.74 -4.06 34.46
CA LEU A 133 19.93 -3.42 35.75
C LEU A 133 20.50 -4.40 36.77
N ALA A 134 21.51 -3.94 37.52
CA ALA A 134 22.01 -4.70 38.65
C ALA A 134 20.96 -4.76 39.78
N ALA A 135 20.78 -5.95 40.36
CA ALA A 135 19.86 -6.15 41.48
C ALA A 135 20.20 -5.25 42.68
N GLY A 136 19.17 -4.80 43.39
CA GLY A 136 19.31 -4.06 44.65
C GLY A 136 19.73 -2.59 44.51
N LYS A 137 19.84 -2.05 43.29
CA LYS A 137 20.08 -0.63 43.04
C LYS A 137 18.84 0.05 42.49
N ALA A 138 18.45 1.18 43.08
CA ALA A 138 17.42 2.03 42.51
C ALA A 138 17.92 2.61 41.17
N PHE A 139 17.11 2.50 40.13
CA PHE A 139 17.40 3.09 38.83
C PHE A 139 16.78 4.49 38.73
N SER A 140 17.60 5.49 38.42
CA SER A 140 17.19 6.90 38.34
C SER A 140 17.60 7.58 37.04
N ALA A 141 18.04 6.81 36.04
CA ALA A 141 18.42 7.35 34.73
C ALA A 141 17.22 7.31 33.76
N LYS A 142 17.35 8.03 32.65
CA LYS A 142 16.39 7.95 31.55
C LYS A 142 16.60 6.63 30.80
N LEU A 143 15.53 5.89 30.57
CA LEU A 143 15.58 4.73 29.69
C LEU A 143 15.89 5.16 28.24
N PRO A 144 16.63 4.34 27.47
CA PRO A 144 16.81 4.58 26.05
C PRO A 144 15.43 4.63 25.37
N SER A 145 15.24 5.61 24.48
CA SER A 145 14.02 5.65 23.66
C SER A 145 14.06 4.54 22.60
N PRO A 146 12.97 3.79 22.39
CA PRO A 146 12.88 2.87 21.25
C PRO A 146 13.01 3.58 19.90
N PRO A 147 13.38 2.85 18.83
CA PRO A 147 13.47 3.42 17.48
C PRO A 147 12.14 4.04 17.01
N THR A 148 12.20 5.26 16.48
CA THR A 148 11.02 5.97 15.96
C THR A 148 10.94 5.97 14.43
N VAL A 149 11.91 5.36 13.74
CA VAL A 149 12.01 5.40 12.28
C VAL A 149 10.85 4.67 11.61
N THR A 150 10.24 5.32 10.62
CA THR A 150 9.25 4.69 9.73
C THR A 150 9.94 3.61 8.91
N GLY A 151 9.43 2.38 8.97
CA GLY A 151 10.02 1.23 8.29
C GLY A 151 9.52 -0.10 8.86
N PRO A 152 10.00 -1.24 8.37
CA PRO A 152 9.38 -2.55 8.66
C PRO A 152 9.61 -3.06 10.09
N PHE A 153 10.78 -2.81 10.69
CA PHE A 153 11.14 -3.41 11.99
C PHE A 153 12.24 -2.62 12.67
N GLN A 154 12.12 -2.38 13.99
CA GLN A 154 13.10 -1.63 14.81
C GLN A 154 13.67 -0.41 14.05
N SER A 155 15.01 -0.30 13.94
CA SER A 155 15.70 0.79 13.26
C SER A 155 15.79 0.65 11.73
N ILE A 156 15.26 -0.41 11.12
CA ILE A 156 15.26 -0.57 9.66
C ILE A 156 14.38 0.53 9.05
N PRO A 157 14.93 1.41 8.19
CA PRO A 157 14.15 2.45 7.52
C PRO A 157 13.26 1.85 6.43
N ALA A 158 12.17 2.53 6.12
CA ALA A 158 11.33 2.19 4.98
C ALA A 158 12.14 2.33 3.69
N ASP A 159 12.02 1.33 2.81
CA ASP A 159 12.48 1.43 1.43
C ASP A 159 11.27 1.69 0.52
N PRO A 160 10.96 2.96 0.20
CA PRO A 160 9.85 3.31 -0.69
C PRO A 160 10.09 2.84 -2.15
N GLY A 161 11.26 2.29 -2.47
CA GLY A 161 11.63 1.77 -3.78
C GLY A 161 11.59 0.25 -3.92
N GLY A 162 11.04 -0.51 -2.95
CA GLY A 162 11.00 -1.98 -2.93
C GLY A 162 10.32 -2.67 -4.14
N GLY A 163 9.97 -3.96 -4.03
CA GLY A 163 9.62 -4.84 -5.17
C GLY A 163 8.52 -4.39 -6.16
N LEU A 164 7.69 -3.41 -5.81
CA LEU A 164 6.68 -2.78 -6.70
C LEU A 164 7.06 -1.36 -7.19
N GLY A 165 8.11 -0.75 -6.63
CA GLY A 165 8.67 0.54 -7.05
C GLY A 165 9.35 0.50 -8.43
N LEU A 166 9.31 -0.65 -9.11
CA LEU A 166 9.81 -0.86 -10.47
C LEU A 166 8.87 -0.36 -11.57
N VAL A 167 7.63 -0.02 -11.26
CA VAL A 167 6.69 0.52 -12.25
C VAL A 167 6.82 2.06 -12.24
N GLY A 168 7.87 2.53 -12.92
CA GLY A 168 8.33 3.93 -13.00
C GLY A 168 7.29 4.99 -12.61
N GLY A 169 7.59 5.72 -11.54
CA GLY A 169 6.80 6.82 -10.99
C GLY A 169 7.60 7.55 -9.91
N GLU A 170 7.08 8.67 -9.41
CA GLU A 170 7.68 9.32 -8.24
C GLU A 170 7.64 8.38 -7.04
N ARG A 171 8.76 8.28 -6.31
CA ARG A 171 8.81 7.46 -5.10
C ARG A 171 7.86 8.06 -4.06
N PRO A 172 7.00 7.25 -3.42
CA PRO A 172 6.16 7.74 -2.34
C PRO A 172 7.01 8.39 -1.25
N ALA A 173 6.54 9.52 -0.71
CA ALA A 173 7.15 10.12 0.45
C ALA A 173 7.05 9.15 1.64
N ILE A 174 8.13 9.05 2.42
CA ILE A 174 8.11 8.30 3.67
C ILE A 174 7.24 9.07 4.68
N ALA A 175 6.26 8.39 5.27
CA ALA A 175 5.40 8.99 6.29
C ALA A 175 6.23 9.49 7.48
N ALA A 176 5.81 10.61 8.07
CA ALA A 176 6.43 11.17 9.25
C ALA A 176 6.43 10.15 10.41
N PRO A 177 7.51 10.09 11.22
CA PRO A 177 7.59 9.16 12.34
C PRO A 177 6.55 9.48 13.40
N PHE A 178 5.99 8.43 14.03
CA PHE A 178 5.07 8.53 15.16
C PHE A 178 5.46 7.50 16.23
N TYR A 179 5.50 7.94 17.49
CA TYR A 179 5.85 7.10 18.63
C TYR A 179 4.85 7.28 19.76
N ARG A 180 4.52 6.18 20.45
CA ARG A 180 3.75 6.18 21.69
C ARG A 180 4.13 4.99 22.55
N ASP A 181 4.37 5.23 23.83
CA ASP A 181 4.59 4.17 24.80
C ASP A 181 3.36 3.25 24.93
N ILE A 182 3.62 1.95 25.11
CA ILE A 182 2.60 0.95 25.41
C ILE A 182 2.75 0.49 26.86
N ALA A 183 3.94 0.02 27.23
CA ALA A 183 4.26 -0.46 28.57
C ALA A 183 5.78 -0.41 28.81
N VAL A 184 6.16 -0.33 30.09
CA VAL A 184 7.53 -0.61 30.56
C VAL A 184 7.44 -1.88 31.40
N LEU A 185 8.17 -2.92 30.98
CA LEU A 185 8.18 -4.23 31.64
C LEU A 185 9.54 -4.48 32.28
N ALA A 186 9.54 -5.10 33.46
CA ALA A 186 10.75 -5.54 34.14
C ALA A 186 10.57 -6.99 34.58
N TRP A 187 11.56 -7.83 34.31
CA TRP A 187 11.57 -9.23 34.71
C TRP A 187 12.98 -9.65 35.11
N PRO A 188 13.13 -10.63 36.03
CA PRO A 188 14.43 -11.16 36.38
C PRO A 188 15.00 -11.98 35.21
N ILE A 189 16.25 -11.72 34.86
CA ILE A 189 17.01 -12.51 33.88
C ILE A 189 17.89 -13.49 34.67
N PRO A 190 17.86 -14.81 34.38
CA PRO A 190 18.77 -15.77 35.00
C PRO A 190 20.21 -15.36 34.72
N ALA A 191 21.09 -15.47 35.74
CA ALA A 191 22.51 -15.22 35.56
C ALA A 191 23.11 -16.29 34.62
N HIS A 192 23.16 -15.98 33.33
CA HIS A 192 23.97 -16.72 32.38
C HIS A 192 25.32 -16.01 32.27
N PRO A 193 26.46 -16.70 32.44
CA PRO A 193 27.74 -16.10 32.09
C PRO A 193 27.66 -15.71 30.61
N ALA A 194 27.82 -14.41 30.32
CA ALA A 194 27.91 -13.94 28.95
C ALA A 194 29.04 -14.74 28.27
N PRO A 195 28.79 -15.34 27.09
CA PRO A 195 29.88 -15.95 26.35
C PRO A 195 30.94 -14.88 26.07
N PRO A 196 32.24 -15.24 26.01
CA PRO A 196 33.26 -14.28 25.63
C PRO A 196 32.87 -13.64 24.28
N PRO A 197 33.05 -12.32 24.10
CA PRO A 197 32.68 -11.64 22.87
C PRO A 197 33.35 -12.34 21.68
N ALA A 198 32.55 -12.69 20.67
CA ALA A 198 32.99 -13.48 19.53
C ALA A 198 33.98 -12.67 18.68
N ALA A 199 35.23 -13.13 18.49
CA ALA A 199 36.19 -12.44 17.63
C ALA A 199 35.88 -12.64 16.13
N TYR A 200 35.51 -11.56 15.42
CA TYR A 200 35.26 -11.61 13.97
C TYR A 200 36.50 -11.21 13.17
N ARG A 201 36.77 -11.95 12.10
CA ARG A 201 37.81 -11.66 11.10
C ARG A 201 37.23 -11.80 9.70
N ASP A 202 37.71 -10.99 8.77
CA ASP A 202 37.35 -11.13 7.35
C ASP A 202 38.12 -12.29 6.68
N GLY A 203 37.85 -12.53 5.38
CA GLY A 203 38.52 -13.58 4.61
C GLY A 203 40.04 -13.41 4.46
N ALA A 204 40.58 -12.22 4.74
CA ALA A 204 42.01 -11.93 4.77
C ALA A 204 42.62 -12.03 6.18
N GLY A 205 41.81 -12.39 7.18
CA GLY A 205 42.24 -12.53 8.57
C GLY A 205 42.32 -11.22 9.34
N LYS A 206 41.85 -10.09 8.77
CA LYS A 206 41.83 -8.78 9.44
C LYS A 206 40.70 -8.76 10.48
N SER A 207 41.00 -8.25 11.67
CA SER A 207 40.00 -8.09 12.73
C SER A 207 38.91 -7.11 12.32
N ILE A 208 37.66 -7.47 12.61
CA ILE A 208 36.48 -6.66 12.36
C ILE A 208 36.03 -6.01 13.68
N ASP A 209 35.68 -4.72 13.62
CA ASP A 209 34.99 -4.05 14.74
C ASP A 209 33.59 -4.65 14.89
N GLN A 210 33.29 -5.17 16.07
CA GLN A 210 32.09 -5.96 16.33
C GLN A 210 30.93 -5.12 16.85
N LEU A 211 31.23 -3.90 17.32
CA LEU A 211 30.22 -3.02 17.88
C LEU A 211 29.01 -2.85 16.94
N PRO A 212 29.21 -2.64 15.62
CA PRO A 212 28.09 -2.49 14.69
C PRO A 212 27.28 -3.79 14.44
N LEU A 213 27.73 -4.95 14.93
CA LEU A 213 26.98 -6.22 14.82
C LEU A 213 26.03 -6.47 16.00
N GLY A 214 26.20 -5.74 17.10
CA GLY A 214 25.51 -5.99 18.36
C GLY A 214 25.04 -4.73 19.08
N ASP A 215 25.05 -3.58 18.41
CA ASP A 215 24.61 -2.29 18.95
C ASP A 215 23.09 -2.09 18.89
N GLU A 216 22.35 -3.13 18.50
CA GLU A 216 20.89 -3.13 18.30
C GLU A 216 20.41 -2.17 17.20
N ASP A 217 21.33 -1.55 16.46
CA ASP A 217 21.02 -0.73 15.30
C ASP A 217 21.16 -1.55 14.02
N LEU A 218 20.03 -1.95 13.45
CA LEU A 218 19.96 -2.69 12.20
C LEU A 218 20.38 -1.86 10.96
N THR A 219 20.79 -0.60 11.14
CA THR A 219 21.39 0.22 10.08
C THR A 219 22.90 0.29 10.15
N SER A 220 23.51 -0.26 11.20
CA SER A 220 24.95 -0.35 11.34
C SER A 220 25.54 -1.27 10.26
N ILE A 221 26.54 -0.75 9.54
CA ILE A 221 27.17 -1.45 8.41
C ILE A 221 28.65 -1.70 8.71
N ILE A 222 29.09 -2.91 8.39
CA ILE A 222 30.51 -3.28 8.37
C ILE A 222 30.93 -3.57 6.94
N SER A 223 31.95 -2.83 6.48
CA SER A 223 32.61 -3.11 5.20
C SER A 223 33.63 -4.23 5.39
N LEU A 224 33.45 -5.33 4.66
CA LEU A 224 34.42 -6.41 4.58
C LEU A 224 35.41 -6.14 3.45
N ALA A 225 36.63 -6.70 3.54
CA ALA A 225 37.58 -6.62 2.43
C ALA A 225 36.98 -7.22 1.15
N PRO A 226 37.23 -6.63 -0.04
CA PRO A 226 36.77 -7.20 -1.30
C PRO A 226 37.36 -8.60 -1.50
N PHE A 227 36.52 -9.52 -1.98
CA PHE A 227 36.96 -10.86 -2.35
C PHE A 227 37.65 -10.81 -3.72
N GLU A 228 38.99 -10.89 -3.76
CA GLU A 228 39.72 -11.06 -5.02
C GLU A 228 39.56 -12.51 -5.51
N LEU A 229 38.68 -12.72 -6.49
CA LEU A 229 38.64 -13.95 -7.29
C LEU A 229 39.93 -14.02 -8.11
N THR A 230 40.99 -14.61 -7.55
CA THR A 230 42.13 -15.08 -8.35
C THR A 230 41.62 -16.23 -9.22
N ARG A 231 41.29 -15.95 -10.48
CA ARG A 231 41.12 -16.99 -11.50
C ARG A 231 42.47 -17.68 -11.67
N GLN A 232 42.57 -18.95 -11.27
CA GLN A 232 43.60 -19.87 -11.76
C GLN A 232 43.27 -20.30 -13.19
#